data_AF-A0A1K1NJA4-F1
#
_entry.id   AF-A0A1K1NJA4-F1
#
_cell.length_a   1.000
_cell.length_b   1.000
_cell.length_c   1.000
_cell.angle_alpha   90.00
_cell.angle_beta   90.00
_cell.angle_gamma   90.00
#
_symmetry.space_group_name_H-M   'P 1'
#
loop_
_entity.id
_entity.type
_entity.pdbx_description
1 polymer ?
#
loop_
_entity_poly.entity_id
_entity_poly.type
_entity_poly.pdbx_seq_one_letter_code
_entity_poly.pdbx_strand_id
1 'polypeptide(L)'
;MARRSIPEVNAGSMADIAFLLLIFFLVTTTIETDSGLDRKLPPLEPPDTDVIIKERNLLQVVINKNNQLLVKDELTELKDLRKAAVAFLDNGGGLNDKGEPCDYCQGAKDPKSSVHPEKAVISLQNDRETKYSTYIAVQNELVAAYNELRNRESQRLYKMDFTEMQALFSDPKTPDEQREKLRPRVERIQKMYPQILSEAEPKKN
;
A
#
# COMPACT_ATOMS: atom_id res chain seq x y z
N MET A 1 -58.39 43.26 -36.34
CA MET A 1 -57.10 42.59 -36.07
C MET A 1 -57.22 41.84 -34.74
N ALA A 2 -57.41 40.53 -34.77
CA ALA A 2 -57.49 39.72 -33.56
C ALA A 2 -56.07 39.41 -33.06
N ARG A 3 -55.62 40.09 -32.00
CA ARG A 3 -54.41 39.70 -31.26
C ARG A 3 -54.78 38.50 -30.40
N ARG A 4 -54.35 37.31 -30.83
CA ARG A 4 -54.35 36.09 -30.03
C ARG A 4 -53.30 36.29 -28.93
N SER A 5 -53.73 36.51 -27.70
CA SER A 5 -52.82 36.61 -26.54
C SER A 5 -52.07 35.28 -26.42
N ILE A 6 -50.74 35.36 -26.45
CA ILE A 6 -49.88 34.22 -26.21
C ILE A 6 -50.09 33.84 -24.73
N PRO A 7 -50.39 32.57 -24.39
CA PRO A 7 -50.52 32.16 -23.01
C PRO A 7 -49.20 32.43 -22.28
N GLU A 8 -49.22 33.31 -21.27
CA GLU A 8 -48.07 33.54 -20.42
C GLU A 8 -47.87 32.31 -19.54
N VAL A 9 -46.69 31.70 -19.64
CA VAL A 9 -46.34 30.55 -18.80
C VAL A 9 -46.05 31.07 -17.40
N ASN A 10 -46.65 30.45 -16.39
CA ASN A 10 -46.46 30.83 -14.99
C ASN A 10 -45.02 30.51 -14.54
N ALA A 11 -44.12 31.47 -14.76
CA ALA A 11 -42.71 31.37 -14.43
C ALA A 11 -42.48 31.21 -12.91
N GLY A 12 -43.40 31.71 -12.08
CA GLY A 12 -43.34 31.53 -10.63
C GLY A 12 -43.48 30.06 -10.22
N SER A 13 -44.50 29.38 -10.75
CA SER A 13 -44.73 27.96 -10.46
C SER A 13 -43.64 27.04 -11.05
N MET A 14 -43.09 27.37 -12.22
CA MET A 14 -41.96 26.61 -12.78
C MET A 14 -40.67 26.81 -11.97
N ALA A 15 -40.41 28.04 -11.50
CA ALA A 15 -39.23 28.34 -10.70
C ALA A 15 -39.26 27.62 -9.35
N ASP A 16 -40.42 27.56 -8.69
CA ASP A 16 -40.59 26.90 -7.40
C ASP A 16 -40.35 25.38 -7.49
N ILE A 17 -40.94 24.73 -8.50
CA ILE A 17 -40.72 23.29 -8.75
C ILE A 17 -39.25 23.00 -9.07
N ALA A 18 -38.60 23.84 -9.89
CA ALA A 18 -37.18 23.67 -10.21
C ALA A 18 -36.29 23.85 -8.96
N PHE A 19 -36.62 24.81 -8.09
CA PHE A 19 -35.88 25.08 -6.86
C PHE A 19 -36.00 23.95 -5.83
N LEU A 20 -37.21 23.41 -5.64
CA LEU A 20 -37.43 22.25 -4.76
C LEU A 20 -36.71 21.00 -5.26
N LEU A 21 -36.69 20.75 -6.57
CA LEU A 21 -35.93 19.64 -7.14
C LEU A 21 -34.42 19.81 -6.94
N LEU A 22 -33.91 21.04 -7.05
CA LEU A 22 -32.49 21.33 -6.82
C LEU A 22 -32.11 21.11 -5.36
N ILE A 23 -32.92 21.59 -4.41
CA ILE A 23 -32.72 21.30 -2.97
C ILE A 23 -32.84 19.80 -2.71
N PHE A 24 -33.84 19.14 -3.29
CA PHE A 24 -34.01 17.70 -3.15
C PHE A 24 -32.77 16.94 -3.63
N PHE A 25 -32.24 17.26 -4.82
CA PHE A 25 -30.99 16.68 -5.30
C PHE A 25 -29.83 17.03 -4.37
N LEU A 26 -29.68 18.28 -3.94
CA LEU A 26 -28.59 18.71 -3.06
C LEU A 26 -28.61 18.02 -1.68
N VAL A 27 -29.80 17.77 -1.12
CA VAL A 27 -29.99 17.15 0.20
C VAL A 27 -29.93 15.63 0.12
N THR A 28 -30.39 15.04 -0.98
CA THR A 28 -30.37 13.57 -1.17
C THR A 28 -29.09 13.06 -1.82
N THR A 29 -28.26 13.93 -2.41
CA THR A 29 -26.91 13.56 -2.83
C THR A 29 -26.01 13.40 -1.61
N THR A 30 -25.90 12.17 -1.12
CA THR A 30 -24.78 11.76 -0.29
C THR A 30 -23.55 11.60 -1.18
N ILE A 31 -22.54 12.46 -1.01
CA ILE A 31 -21.21 12.15 -1.53
C ILE A 31 -20.66 11.04 -0.62
N GLU A 32 -20.89 9.80 -1.01
CA GLU A 32 -20.17 8.65 -0.44
C GLU A 32 -18.69 8.86 -0.77
N THR A 33 -17.91 9.29 0.21
CA THR A 33 -16.46 9.29 0.07
C THR A 33 -16.01 7.83 0.22
N ASP A 34 -15.92 7.12 -0.89
CA ASP A 34 -15.12 5.90 -0.93
C ASP A 34 -13.70 6.30 -0.53
N SER A 35 -13.31 5.96 0.70
CA SER A 35 -11.92 6.07 1.14
C SER A 35 -11.10 5.09 0.31
N GLY A 36 -10.64 5.55 -0.84
CA GLY A 36 -9.78 4.80 -1.74
C GLY A 36 -8.40 4.56 -1.12
N LEU A 37 -7.69 3.58 -1.67
CA LEU A 37 -6.30 3.31 -1.31
C LEU A 37 -5.40 4.40 -1.93
N ASP A 38 -4.90 5.35 -1.13
CA ASP A 38 -3.95 6.36 -1.60
C ASP A 38 -2.59 5.71 -1.89
N ARG A 39 -2.45 5.22 -3.12
CA ARG A 39 -1.21 4.65 -3.63
C ARG A 39 -0.84 5.25 -4.97
N LYS A 40 0.43 5.60 -5.08
CA LYS A 40 1.07 5.79 -6.37
C LYS A 40 1.26 4.42 -6.99
N LEU A 41 0.69 4.23 -8.18
CA LEU A 41 1.04 3.10 -9.02
C LEU A 41 2.56 3.13 -9.26
N PRO A 42 3.23 1.96 -9.27
CA PRO A 42 4.60 1.87 -9.74
C PRO A 42 4.71 2.47 -11.15
N PRO A 43 5.85 3.09 -11.50
CA PRO A 43 6.10 3.47 -12.88
C PRO A 43 6.00 2.24 -13.79
N LEU A 44 5.47 2.40 -15.01
CA LEU A 44 5.43 1.33 -16.01
C LEU A 44 6.86 0.91 -16.32
N GLU A 45 7.21 -0.33 -15.97
CA GLU A 45 8.52 -0.90 -16.29
C GLU A 45 8.57 -1.26 -17.80
N PRO A 46 9.73 -1.05 -18.47
CA PRO A 46 9.94 -1.54 -19.84
C PRO A 46 9.80 -3.08 -19.89
N PRO A 47 9.49 -3.67 -21.07
CA PRO A 47 9.21 -5.10 -21.19
C PRO A 47 10.34 -5.96 -20.62
N ASP A 48 9.92 -6.94 -19.82
CA ASP A 48 10.73 -7.77 -18.93
C ASP A 48 12.02 -8.31 -19.56
N THR A 49 13.15 -8.05 -18.91
CA THR A 49 14.07 -9.16 -18.68
C THR A 49 13.47 -9.94 -17.52
N ASP A 50 12.99 -11.17 -17.74
CA ASP A 50 12.49 -12.04 -16.66
C ASP A 50 13.55 -12.11 -15.56
N VAL A 51 13.37 -11.33 -14.49
CA VAL A 51 14.26 -11.39 -13.34
C VAL A 51 13.90 -12.68 -12.64
N ILE A 52 14.75 -13.70 -12.81
CA ILE A 52 14.58 -15.00 -12.15
C ILE A 52 14.78 -14.79 -10.64
N ILE A 53 13.70 -14.49 -9.93
CA ILE A 53 13.69 -14.42 -8.48
C ILE A 53 13.74 -15.85 -7.95
N LYS A 54 14.73 -16.13 -7.10
CA LYS A 54 14.82 -17.43 -6.43
C LYS A 54 13.62 -17.61 -5.51
N GLU A 55 12.97 -18.77 -5.54
CA GLU A 55 11.78 -19.07 -4.72
C GLU A 55 11.97 -18.77 -3.23
N ARG A 56 13.17 -19.02 -2.69
CA ARG A 56 13.50 -18.71 -1.28
C ARG A 56 13.38 -17.22 -0.91
N ASN A 57 13.45 -16.32 -1.89
CA ASN A 57 13.34 -14.88 -1.75
C ASN A 57 11.93 -14.37 -2.04
N LEU A 58 10.98 -15.26 -2.31
CA LEU A 58 9.58 -14.93 -2.51
C LEU A 58 8.75 -15.36 -1.29
N LEU A 59 8.07 -14.40 -0.67
CA LEU A 59 7.02 -14.69 0.30
C LEU A 59 5.69 -14.60 -0.42
N GLN A 60 5.11 -15.76 -0.73
CA GLN A 60 3.78 -15.83 -1.30
C GLN A 60 2.73 -15.72 -0.20
N VAL A 61 1.85 -14.73 -0.34
CA VAL A 61 0.72 -14.46 0.54
C VAL A 61 -0.55 -14.58 -0.30
N VAL A 62 -1.34 -15.62 -0.07
CA VAL A 62 -2.57 -15.91 -0.82
C VAL A 62 -3.78 -15.68 0.06
N ILE A 63 -4.75 -14.92 -0.42
CA ILE A 63 -6.07 -14.79 0.20
C ILE A 63 -7.08 -15.57 -0.63
N ASN A 64 -7.73 -16.56 -0.01
CA ASN A 64 -8.75 -17.35 -0.69
C ASN A 64 -10.15 -16.72 -0.58
N LYS A 65 -11.12 -17.28 -1.31
CA LYS A 65 -12.54 -16.87 -1.28
C LYS A 65 -13.19 -16.91 0.12
N ASN A 66 -12.68 -17.77 1.01
CA ASN A 66 -13.16 -17.87 2.39
C ASN A 66 -12.54 -16.80 3.31
N ASN A 67 -11.76 -15.86 2.78
CA ASN A 67 -10.99 -14.86 3.53
C ASN A 67 -9.93 -15.48 4.46
N GLN A 68 -9.46 -16.68 4.14
CA GLN A 68 -8.35 -17.31 4.83
C GLN A 68 -7.04 -16.92 4.14
N LEU A 69 -6.03 -16.70 4.96
CA LEU A 69 -4.70 -16.29 4.55
C LEU A 69 -3.78 -17.51 4.54
N LEU A 70 -3.11 -17.73 3.41
CA LEU A 70 -2.04 -18.71 3.28
C LEU A 70 -0.73 -17.97 3.08
N VAL A 71 0.27 -18.27 3.92
CA VAL A 71 1.63 -17.74 3.80
C VAL A 71 2.53 -18.94 3.53
N LYS A 72 3.22 -18.98 2.38
CA LYS A 72 3.99 -20.17 1.94
C LYS A 72 3.19 -21.48 2.03
N ASP A 73 1.95 -21.47 1.55
CA ASP A 73 1.00 -22.60 1.58
C ASP A 73 0.55 -23.04 2.98
N GLU A 74 0.92 -22.32 4.05
CA GLU A 74 0.49 -22.61 5.42
C GLU A 74 -0.61 -21.64 5.86
N LEU A 75 -1.68 -22.19 6.44
CA LEU A 75 -2.79 -21.40 6.95
C LEU A 75 -2.31 -20.54 8.13
N THR A 76 -2.36 -19.23 7.97
CA THR A 76 -1.83 -18.26 8.94
C THR A 76 -2.92 -17.28 9.34
N GLU A 77 -2.94 -16.86 10.61
CA GLU A 77 -3.83 -15.79 11.05
C GLU A 77 -3.27 -14.41 10.69
N LEU A 78 -4.16 -13.44 10.47
CA LEU A 78 -3.77 -12.06 10.15
C LEU A 78 -2.80 -11.46 11.19
N LYS A 79 -2.96 -11.82 12.47
CA LYS A 79 -2.12 -11.33 13.58
C LYS A 79 -0.66 -11.80 13.47
N ASP A 80 -0.43 -12.95 12.88
CA ASP A 80 0.90 -13.54 12.75
C ASP A 80 1.54 -13.23 11.39
N LEU A 81 0.77 -12.75 10.41
CA LEU A 81 1.28 -12.30 9.12
C LEU A 81 2.40 -11.28 9.28
N ARG A 82 2.22 -10.28 10.15
CA ARG A 82 3.22 -9.25 10.39
C ARG A 82 4.53 -9.84 10.90
N LYS A 83 4.47 -10.73 11.90
CA LYS A 83 5.66 -11.39 12.45
C LYS A 83 6.35 -12.27 11.41
N ALA A 84 5.57 -13.01 10.62
CA ALA A 84 6.09 -13.84 9.54
C ALA A 84 6.79 -12.99 8.45
N ALA A 85 6.18 -11.87 8.06
CA ALA A 85 6.78 -10.93 7.11
C ALA A 85 8.06 -10.29 7.66
N VAL A 86 8.07 -9.86 8.93
CA VAL A 86 9.28 -9.32 9.59
C VAL A 86 10.39 -10.37 9.62
N ALA A 87 10.10 -11.60 10.06
CA ALA A 87 11.07 -12.68 10.12
C ALA A 87 11.62 -13.06 8.73
N PHE A 88 10.77 -12.99 7.70
CA PHE A 88 11.16 -13.21 6.32
C PHE A 88 12.07 -12.09 5.80
N LEU A 89 11.69 -10.82 5.98
CA LEU A 89 12.43 -9.66 5.50
C LEU A 89 13.77 -9.48 6.24
N ASP A 90 13.81 -9.78 7.54
CA ASP A 90 14.98 -9.56 8.40
C ASP A 90 15.90 -10.78 8.53
N ASN A 91 15.69 -11.83 7.73
CA ASN A 91 16.42 -13.10 7.87
C ASN A 91 17.94 -12.95 7.74
N GLY A 92 18.41 -12.19 6.75
CA GLY A 92 19.83 -11.83 6.58
C GLY A 92 20.82 -13.00 6.46
N GLY A 93 20.37 -14.15 5.94
CA GLY A 93 21.17 -15.38 5.86
C GLY A 93 22.11 -15.50 4.65
N GLY A 94 22.17 -14.50 3.77
CA GLY A 94 23.00 -14.53 2.56
C GLY A 94 23.55 -13.16 2.16
N LEU A 95 23.78 -12.99 0.86
CA LEU A 95 24.42 -11.81 0.27
C LEU A 95 23.45 -11.05 -0.65
N ASN A 96 23.60 -9.74 -0.74
CA ASN A 96 22.91 -8.91 -1.72
C ASN A 96 23.46 -9.14 -3.15
N ASP A 97 23.05 -8.33 -4.14
CA ASP A 97 23.56 -8.45 -5.52
C ASP A 97 25.02 -8.02 -5.68
N LYS A 98 25.53 -7.25 -4.72
CA LYS A 98 26.94 -6.80 -4.67
C LYS A 98 27.84 -7.76 -3.91
N GLY A 99 27.31 -8.85 -3.35
CA GLY A 99 28.07 -9.80 -2.55
C GLY A 99 28.29 -9.35 -1.10
N GLU A 100 27.53 -8.38 -0.61
CA GLU A 100 27.63 -7.84 0.75
C GLU A 100 26.63 -8.56 1.68
N PRO A 101 27.05 -8.95 2.90
CA PRO A 101 26.15 -9.48 3.91
C PRO A 101 25.26 -8.39 4.51
N CYS A 102 24.13 -8.80 5.09
CA CYS A 102 23.29 -7.87 5.82
C CYS A 102 23.82 -7.62 7.25
N ASP A 103 24.48 -6.49 7.46
CA ASP A 103 25.06 -6.13 8.76
C ASP A 103 24.03 -5.64 9.79
N TYR A 104 22.82 -5.29 9.33
CA TYR A 104 21.76 -4.72 10.15
C TYR A 104 20.59 -5.71 10.39
N CYS A 105 20.62 -6.88 9.76
CA CYS A 105 19.60 -7.90 9.93
C CYS A 105 19.78 -8.63 11.26
N GLN A 106 18.66 -8.90 11.96
CA GLN A 106 18.66 -9.57 13.27
C GLN A 106 17.95 -10.93 13.24
N GLY A 107 17.59 -11.43 12.06
CA GLY A 107 16.88 -12.70 11.91
C GLY A 107 17.72 -13.95 12.11
N ALA A 108 17.07 -15.10 11.98
CA ALA A 108 17.62 -16.42 12.29
C ALA A 108 18.66 -16.94 11.27
N LYS A 109 18.89 -16.22 10.16
CA LYS A 109 19.78 -16.64 9.06
C LYS A 109 19.43 -18.03 8.51
N ASP A 110 18.14 -18.32 8.42
CA ASP A 110 17.65 -19.60 7.90
C ASP A 110 17.97 -19.71 6.39
N PRO A 111 18.67 -20.77 5.93
CA PRO A 111 18.94 -21.01 4.52
C PRO A 111 17.70 -21.16 3.63
N LYS A 112 16.55 -21.50 4.22
CA LYS A 112 15.25 -21.66 3.52
C LYS A 112 14.44 -20.36 3.42
N SER A 113 14.89 -19.30 4.07
CA SER A 113 14.22 -17.99 4.06
C SER A 113 14.98 -16.98 3.18
N SER A 114 14.52 -15.73 3.13
CA SER A 114 15.09 -14.72 2.24
C SER A 114 16.57 -14.48 2.53
N VAL A 115 17.37 -14.26 1.49
CA VAL A 115 18.82 -14.07 1.66
C VAL A 115 19.18 -12.68 2.17
N HIS A 116 18.44 -11.65 1.74
CA HIS A 116 18.73 -10.26 2.02
C HIS A 116 17.44 -9.42 1.84
N PRO A 117 17.19 -8.37 2.65
CA PRO A 117 16.03 -7.49 2.49
C PRO A 117 15.86 -6.93 1.08
N GLU A 118 16.95 -6.53 0.42
CA GLU A 118 16.94 -6.01 -0.96
C GLU A 118 16.43 -7.00 -2.00
N LYS A 119 16.50 -8.30 -1.73
CA LYS A 119 16.06 -9.38 -2.63
C LYS A 119 14.71 -9.95 -2.25
N ALA A 120 14.23 -9.64 -1.04
CA ALA A 120 13.02 -10.21 -0.50
C ALA A 120 11.80 -9.56 -1.17
N VAL A 121 11.00 -10.38 -1.85
CA VAL A 121 9.79 -9.93 -2.54
C VAL A 121 8.59 -10.56 -1.84
N ILE A 122 7.60 -9.72 -1.49
CA ILE A 122 6.31 -10.19 -0.99
C ILE A 122 5.33 -10.15 -2.16
N SER A 123 4.78 -11.30 -2.51
CA SER A 123 3.75 -11.42 -3.54
C SER A 123 2.41 -11.64 -2.88
N LEU A 124 1.50 -10.68 -3.04
CA LEU A 124 0.13 -10.79 -2.59
C LEU A 124 -0.73 -11.28 -3.76
N GLN A 125 -1.42 -12.39 -3.56
CA GLN A 125 -2.36 -12.96 -4.50
C GLN A 125 -3.74 -13.07 -3.85
N ASN A 126 -4.77 -12.56 -4.49
CA ASN A 126 -6.14 -12.61 -3.96
C ASN A 126 -7.07 -13.33 -4.93
N ASP A 127 -7.98 -14.13 -4.37
CA ASP A 127 -9.12 -14.66 -5.11
C ASP A 127 -10.09 -13.52 -5.48
N ARG A 128 -10.85 -13.69 -6.58
CA ARG A 128 -11.85 -12.73 -7.04
C ARG A 128 -12.97 -12.52 -6.03
N GLU A 129 -13.27 -13.53 -5.22
CA GLU A 129 -14.32 -13.48 -4.20
C GLU A 129 -13.81 -12.95 -2.84
N THR A 130 -12.54 -12.56 -2.75
CA THR A 130 -11.96 -12.01 -1.53
C THR A 130 -12.66 -10.71 -1.13
N LYS A 131 -13.04 -10.57 0.15
CA LYS A 131 -13.62 -9.32 0.64
C LYS A 131 -12.59 -8.21 0.61
N TYR A 132 -13.02 -7.03 0.16
CA TYR A 132 -12.17 -5.84 0.09
C TYR A 132 -11.56 -5.48 1.46
N SER A 133 -12.33 -5.59 2.55
CA SER A 133 -11.83 -5.34 3.91
C SER A 133 -10.71 -6.27 4.33
N THR A 134 -10.77 -7.55 3.94
CA THR A 134 -9.71 -8.53 4.21
C THR A 134 -8.43 -8.17 3.44
N TYR A 135 -8.57 -7.81 2.16
CA TYR A 135 -7.44 -7.36 1.33
C TYR A 135 -6.74 -6.15 1.96
N ILE A 136 -7.50 -5.13 2.36
CA ILE A 136 -6.94 -3.93 3.01
C ILE A 136 -6.27 -4.28 4.35
N ALA A 137 -6.88 -5.15 5.16
CA ALA A 137 -6.31 -5.57 6.43
C ALA A 137 -4.96 -6.28 6.23
N VAL A 138 -4.87 -7.21 5.28
CA VAL A 138 -3.62 -7.89 4.91
C VAL A 138 -2.56 -6.89 4.43
N GLN A 139 -2.94 -5.97 3.55
CA GLN A 139 -2.03 -4.93 3.07
C GLN A 139 -1.48 -4.06 4.20
N ASN A 140 -2.33 -3.65 5.14
CA ASN A 140 -1.92 -2.85 6.29
C ASN A 140 -0.90 -3.58 7.16
N GLU A 141 -1.09 -4.87 7.41
CA GLU A 141 -0.13 -5.68 8.18
C GLU A 141 1.21 -5.84 7.45
N LEU A 142 1.20 -6.02 6.12
CA LEU A 142 2.43 -6.08 5.32
C LEU A 142 3.19 -4.76 5.34
N VAL A 143 2.48 -3.63 5.19
CA VAL A 143 3.09 -2.28 5.30
C VAL A 143 3.61 -2.03 6.72
N ALA A 144 2.87 -2.46 7.73
CA ALA A 144 3.30 -2.35 9.13
C ALA A 144 4.59 -3.15 9.40
N ALA A 145 4.76 -4.33 8.80
CA ALA A 145 5.99 -5.11 8.88
C ALA A 145 7.20 -4.34 8.33
N TYR A 146 7.07 -3.69 7.17
CA TYR A 146 8.12 -2.82 6.63
C TYR A 146 8.41 -1.63 7.54
N ASN A 147 7.36 -0.97 8.03
CA ASN A 147 7.51 0.20 8.91
C ASN A 147 8.16 -0.16 10.24
N GLU A 148 7.92 -1.36 10.79
CA GLU A 148 8.59 -1.84 11.99
C GLU A 148 10.11 -1.95 11.80
N LEU A 149 10.54 -2.59 10.70
CA LEU A 149 11.95 -2.73 10.37
C LEU A 149 12.61 -1.38 10.07
N ARG A 150 11.92 -0.52 9.33
CA ARG A 150 12.39 0.84 9.03
C ARG A 150 12.47 1.71 10.28
N ASN A 151 11.48 1.65 11.18
CA ASN A 151 11.48 2.38 12.44
C ASN A 151 12.64 1.91 13.32
N ARG A 152 12.89 0.61 13.42
CA ARG A 152 14.03 0.06 14.18
C ARG A 152 15.36 0.67 13.73
N GLU A 153 15.63 0.62 12.42
CA GLU A 153 16.90 1.16 11.89
C GLU A 153 16.96 2.68 11.92
N SER A 154 15.84 3.36 11.69
CA SER A 154 15.75 4.82 11.80
C SER A 154 16.00 5.28 13.23
N GLN A 155 15.44 4.58 14.22
CA GLN A 155 15.66 4.88 15.64
C GLN A 155 17.11 4.63 16.04
N ARG A 156 17.75 3.58 15.49
CA ARG A 156 19.17 3.30 15.73
C ARG A 156 20.08 4.40 15.18
N LEU A 157 19.84 4.85 13.93
CA LEU A 157 20.71 5.78 13.20
C LEU A 157 20.42 7.26 13.49
N TYR A 158 19.15 7.62 13.66
CA TYR A 158 18.68 9.01 13.68
C TYR A 158 17.89 9.38 14.95
N LYS A 159 17.61 8.42 15.84
CA LYS A 159 16.82 8.63 17.07
C LYS A 159 15.41 9.19 16.82
N MET A 160 14.85 8.87 15.65
CA MET A 160 13.51 9.25 15.23
C MET A 160 12.90 8.08 14.46
N ASP A 161 11.60 7.85 14.64
CA ASP A 161 10.88 6.82 13.89
C ASP A 161 10.79 7.19 12.40
N PHE A 162 10.90 6.19 11.54
CA PHE A 162 10.79 6.39 10.09
C PHE A 162 9.40 6.92 9.72
N THR A 163 8.35 6.43 10.37
CA THR A 163 6.97 6.90 10.14
C THR A 163 6.79 8.38 10.47
N GLU A 164 7.39 8.85 11.56
CA GLU A 164 7.39 10.27 11.93
C GLU A 164 8.20 11.09 10.92
N MET A 165 9.39 10.60 10.57
CA MET A 165 10.27 11.25 9.59
C MET A 165 9.59 11.39 8.21
N GLN A 166 8.91 10.33 7.77
CA GLN A 166 8.16 10.30 6.51
C GLN A 166 6.95 11.23 6.57
N ALA A 167 6.24 11.30 7.69
CA ALA A 167 5.13 12.23 7.88
C ALA A 167 5.60 13.68 7.81
N LEU A 168 6.70 14.03 8.50
CA LEU A 168 7.30 15.37 8.43
C LEU A 168 7.80 15.70 7.01
N PHE A 169 8.38 14.73 6.31
CA PHE A 169 8.84 14.94 4.94
C PHE A 169 7.69 15.16 3.94
N SER A 170 6.57 14.45 4.12
CA SER A 170 5.38 14.56 3.27
C SER A 170 4.48 15.75 3.60
N ASP A 171 4.58 16.34 4.80
CA ASP A 171 3.77 17.50 5.21
C ASP A 171 4.16 18.76 4.41
N PRO A 172 3.22 19.37 3.65
CA PRO A 172 3.47 20.61 2.92
C PRO A 172 3.89 21.79 3.81
N LYS A 173 3.59 21.74 5.12
CA LYS A 173 3.93 22.79 6.09
C LYS A 173 5.38 22.75 6.55
N THR A 174 6.10 21.65 6.32
CA THR A 174 7.48 21.50 6.75
C THR A 174 8.40 22.41 5.94
N PRO A 175 9.28 23.23 6.57
CA PRO A 175 10.20 24.10 5.84
C PRO A 175 11.10 23.34 4.86
N ASP A 176 11.38 23.93 3.70
CA ASP A 176 12.18 23.32 2.63
C ASP A 176 13.56 22.86 3.12
N GLU A 177 14.21 23.65 3.98
CA GLU A 177 15.51 23.31 4.58
C GLU A 177 15.44 22.03 5.43
N GLN A 178 14.35 21.83 6.17
CA GLN A 178 14.15 20.61 6.95
C GLN A 178 13.86 19.42 6.03
N ARG A 179 13.05 19.60 4.97
CA ARG A 179 12.78 18.53 3.99
C ARG A 179 14.06 18.07 3.29
N GLU A 180 14.95 18.98 2.91
CA GLU A 180 16.25 18.64 2.31
C GLU A 180 17.16 17.85 3.26
N LYS A 181 17.11 18.12 4.57
CA LYS A 181 17.85 17.34 5.58
C LYS A 181 17.24 15.95 5.82
N LEU A 182 15.92 15.83 5.73
CA LEU A 182 15.20 14.57 5.93
C LEU A 182 15.30 13.64 4.71
N ARG A 183 15.30 14.18 3.49
CA ARG A 183 15.37 13.42 2.24
C ARG A 183 16.45 12.32 2.22
N PRO A 184 17.75 12.62 2.46
CA PRO A 184 18.79 11.58 2.43
C PRO A 184 18.63 10.55 3.55
N ARG A 185 18.01 10.92 4.67
CA ARG A 185 17.74 9.99 5.79
C ARG A 185 16.66 8.99 5.42
N VAL A 186 15.54 9.50 4.90
CA VAL A 186 14.41 8.70 4.41
C VAL A 186 14.86 7.76 3.30
N GLU A 187 15.57 8.27 2.29
CA GLU A 187 16.09 7.46 1.18
C GLU A 187 17.04 6.35 1.65
N ARG A 188 17.90 6.63 2.64
CA ARG A 188 18.80 5.60 3.18
C ARG A 188 18.02 4.45 3.82
N ILE A 189 17.02 4.75 4.64
CA ILE A 189 16.19 3.72 5.30
C ILE A 189 15.34 2.96 4.28
N GLN A 190 14.79 3.65 3.28
CA GLN A 190 14.06 3.01 2.18
C GLN A 190 14.96 2.09 1.34
N LYS A 191 16.24 2.43 1.13
CA LYS A 191 17.20 1.57 0.45
C LYS A 191 17.58 0.33 1.28
N MET A 192 17.67 0.45 2.60
CA MET A 192 17.96 -0.69 3.48
C MET A 192 16.82 -1.72 3.53
N TYR A 193 15.57 -1.25 3.54
CA TYR A 193 14.38 -2.10 3.44
C TYR A 193 13.49 -1.60 2.30
N PRO A 194 13.81 -1.97 1.04
CA PRO A 194 12.98 -1.59 -0.09
C PRO A 194 11.64 -2.32 0.02
N GLN A 195 10.56 -1.58 -0.19
CA GLN A 195 9.22 -2.15 -0.11
C GLN A 195 8.86 -2.72 -1.48
N ILE A 196 9.18 -4.00 -1.68
CA ILE A 196 8.89 -4.72 -2.91
C ILE A 196 7.65 -5.59 -2.65
N LEU A 197 6.48 -4.97 -2.80
CA LEU A 197 5.18 -5.63 -2.70
C LEU A 197 4.60 -5.73 -4.11
N SER A 198 4.50 -6.94 -4.63
CA SER A 198 3.92 -7.22 -5.94
C SER A 198 2.53 -7.82 -5.78
N GLU A 199 1.55 -7.27 -6.50
CA GLU A 199 0.22 -7.86 -6.60
C GLU A 199 0.23 -8.82 -7.80
N ALA A 200 0.18 -10.12 -7.51
CA ALA A 200 0.18 -11.15 -8.54
C ALA A 200 -1.23 -11.43 -9.03
N GLU A 201 -1.38 -11.64 -10.34
CA GLU A 201 -2.66 -12.05 -10.89
C GLU A 201 -3.13 -13.39 -10.26
N PRO A 202 -4.44 -13.55 -10.03
CA PRO A 202 -4.98 -14.82 -9.58
C PRO A 202 -4.69 -15.91 -10.61
N LYS A 203 -4.16 -17.06 -10.17
CA LYS A 203 -4.01 -18.23 -11.05
C LYS A 203 -5.38 -18.60 -11.59
N LYS A 204 -5.53 -18.54 -12.92
CA LYS A 204 -6.70 -19.11 -13.61
C LYS A 204 -6.63 -20.62 -13.45
N ASN A 205 -7.38 -21.16 -12.50
CA ASN A 205 -7.72 -22.58 -12.47
C ASN A 205 -8.87 -22.85 -13.44
#